data_AF-A0A7S4J4X2-F1
#
_entry.id   AF-A0A7S4J4X2-F1
#
_cell.length_a   1.000
_cell.length_b   1.000
_cell.length_c   1.000
_cell.angle_alpha   90.00
_cell.angle_beta   90.00
_cell.angle_gamma   90.00
#
_symmetry.space_group_name_H-M   'P 1'
#
loop_
_entity.id
_entity.type
_entity.pdbx_description
1 polymer ?
#
loop_
_entity_poly.entity_id
_entity_poly.type
_entity_poly.pdbx_seq_one_letter_code
_entity_poly.pdbx_strand_id
1 'polypeptide(L)'
;MQTDPVTNAPRYGERTMLRVRTMLGLFDDLSSAICVIFGEEESADPPAGKGHDCIVGKMRFFDRKEEEAAENLKREAEAAQANESLRRKEEVRESEETRGKEKAAAAEAKQREEAELHRRALEAKREREDREALEAQAARDADRAFMASIKKGPDGVRDQLFMLRDGTASDPKAYSTAIGALHTIFSQIAAHPEEIKFRRIRRDHPKFEEDVGRHSGGREVFVAAGFKLETLDGVPCFFSKEPDIEHDMDGWSEWFDAIKISLEIIEEEMMK
;
A
#
# COMPACT_ATOMS: atom_id res chain seq x y z
N MET A 1 26.78 4.41 32.20
CA MET A 1 25.46 4.34 31.54
C MET A 1 24.91 2.95 31.75
N GLN A 2 23.73 2.80 32.35
CA GLN A 2 23.12 1.48 32.60
C GLN A 2 22.55 0.94 31.29
N THR A 3 23.20 -0.07 30.71
CA THR A 3 22.67 -0.88 29.62
C THR A 3 21.68 -1.89 30.16
N ASP A 4 20.63 -2.19 29.39
CA ASP A 4 19.69 -3.26 29.73
C ASP A 4 20.44 -4.61 29.64
N PRO A 5 20.52 -5.41 30.73
CA PRO A 5 21.29 -6.64 30.76
C PRO A 5 20.74 -7.74 29.83
N VAL A 6 19.52 -7.58 29.30
CA VAL A 6 18.89 -8.58 28.42
C VAL A 6 19.06 -8.21 26.95
N THR A 7 18.91 -6.94 26.59
CA THR A 7 18.91 -6.50 25.18
C THR A 7 20.22 -5.83 24.75
N ASN A 8 21.11 -5.51 25.71
CA ASN A 8 22.34 -4.73 25.52
C ASN A 8 22.11 -3.35 24.85
N ALA A 9 20.85 -2.94 24.73
CA ALA A 9 20.44 -1.65 24.20
C ALA A 9 20.40 -0.59 25.33
N PRO A 10 20.46 0.71 24.99
CA PRO A 10 20.26 1.77 25.95
C PRO A 10 18.85 1.64 26.57
N ARG A 11 18.79 1.58 27.92
CA ARG A 11 17.53 1.38 28.66
C ARG A 11 16.48 2.48 28.41
N TYR A 12 16.92 3.64 27.94
CA TYR A 12 16.07 4.77 27.57
C TYR A 12 16.22 5.06 26.07
N GLY A 13 15.10 5.17 25.35
CA GLY A 13 15.09 5.46 23.92
C GLY A 13 15.73 6.82 23.58
N GLU A 14 16.13 6.99 22.32
CA GLU A 14 16.89 8.15 21.82
C GLU A 14 16.24 9.50 22.16
N ARG A 15 14.90 9.58 22.08
CA ARG A 15 14.13 10.78 22.47
C ARG A 15 14.26 11.13 23.95
N THR A 16 14.26 10.13 24.83
CA THR A 16 14.40 10.34 26.28
C THR A 16 15.84 10.75 26.61
N MET A 17 16.83 10.14 25.96
CA MET A 17 18.23 10.51 26.09
C MET A 17 18.50 11.95 25.65
N LEU A 18 17.88 12.39 24.55
CA LEU A 18 17.99 13.78 24.08
C LEU A 18 17.42 14.75 25.12
N ARG A 19 16.24 14.47 25.67
CA ARG A 19 15.62 15.29 26.73
C ARG A 19 16.49 15.39 27.98
N VAL A 20 17.11 14.29 28.41
CA VAL A 20 18.01 14.29 29.57
C VAL A 20 19.25 15.14 29.32
N ARG A 21 19.87 15.05 28.13
CA ARG A 21 21.01 15.92 27.79
C ARG A 21 20.63 17.40 27.79
N THR A 22 19.47 17.75 27.23
CA THR A 22 18.99 19.13 27.23
C THR A 22 18.74 19.65 28.65
N MET A 23 18.15 18.85 29.54
CA MET A 23 17.97 19.22 30.95
C MET A 23 19.30 19.45 31.67
N LEU A 24 20.28 18.57 31.46
CA LEU A 24 21.59 18.70 32.11
C LEU A 24 22.33 19.95 31.65
N GLY A 25 22.29 20.28 30.35
CA GLY A 25 22.88 21.53 29.84
C GLY A 25 22.24 22.77 30.46
N LEU A 26 20.91 22.80 30.59
CA LEU A 26 20.20 23.90 31.26
C LEU A 26 20.57 24.02 32.75
N PHE A 27 20.87 22.91 33.41
CA PHE A 27 21.30 22.92 34.81
C PHE A 27 22.73 23.47 34.97
N ASP A 28 23.64 23.12 34.07
CA ASP A 28 25.02 23.62 34.07
C ASP A 28 25.06 25.15 33.78
N ASP A 29 24.23 25.60 32.83
CA ASP A 29 24.07 27.03 32.52
C ASP A 29 23.52 27.81 33.71
N LEU A 30 22.51 27.26 34.39
CA LEU A 30 21.92 27.88 35.59
C LEU A 30 22.92 27.91 36.76
N SER A 31 23.68 26.83 36.96
CA SER A 31 24.69 26.75 38.02
C SER A 31 25.82 27.75 37.80
N SER A 32 26.26 27.91 36.56
CA SER A 32 27.28 28.90 36.18
C SER A 32 26.78 30.33 36.41
N ALA A 33 25.52 30.62 36.05
CA ALA A 33 24.90 31.91 36.30
C ALA A 33 24.78 32.22 37.80
N ILE A 34 24.46 31.21 38.64
CA ILE A 34 24.38 31.37 40.09
C ILE A 34 25.77 31.63 40.69
N CYS A 35 26.83 30.97 40.23
CA CYS A 35 28.20 31.25 40.70
C CYS A 35 28.67 32.67 40.37
N VAL A 36 28.25 33.24 39.24
CA VAL A 36 28.59 34.63 38.88
C VAL A 36 27.82 35.64 39.72
N ILE A 37 26.57 35.33 40.10
CA ILE A 37 25.70 36.26 40.85
C ILE A 37 25.97 36.21 42.36
N PHE A 38 26.38 35.05 42.88
CA PHE A 38 26.50 34.81 44.34
C PHE A 38 27.90 34.41 44.79
N GLY A 39 28.91 34.43 43.91
CA GLY A 39 30.31 34.24 44.27
C GLY A 39 30.87 35.50 44.93
N GLU A 40 30.82 35.56 46.25
CA GLU A 40 31.33 36.65 47.08
C GLU A 40 32.84 36.90 46.88
N GLU A 41 33.15 38.20 46.81
CA GLU A 41 34.46 38.79 47.08
C GLU A 41 34.88 38.52 48.53
N GLU A 42 36.13 38.09 48.76
CA GLU A 42 36.79 38.39 50.03
C GLU A 42 38.32 38.54 49.92
N SER A 43 38.81 39.56 50.64
CA SER A 43 40.18 39.94 51.04
C SER A 43 40.88 41.03 50.22
N ALA A 44 41.58 42.03 50.79
CA ALA A 44 41.64 42.67 52.11
C ALA A 44 42.65 43.85 51.94
N ASP A 45 42.30 45.04 52.40
CA ASP A 45 43.14 46.27 52.53
C ASP A 45 44.17 46.17 53.70
N PRO A 46 45.05 47.17 54.04
CA PRO A 46 45.70 48.31 53.36
C PRO A 46 47.24 48.42 53.72
N PRO A 47 47.99 49.56 53.52
CA PRO A 47 48.03 50.62 54.55
C PRO A 47 48.29 52.08 54.04
N ALA A 48 48.07 53.02 54.97
CA ALA A 48 48.09 54.48 54.83
C ALA A 48 49.49 55.16 54.89
N GLY A 49 49.58 56.41 54.40
CA GLY A 49 50.68 57.33 54.77
C GLY A 49 50.72 58.63 53.97
N LYS A 50 50.62 59.78 54.65
CA LYS A 50 50.41 61.13 54.13
C LYS A 50 51.69 61.86 53.67
N GLY A 51 51.55 62.67 52.61
CA GLY A 51 51.94 64.10 52.54
C GLY A 51 53.40 64.50 52.30
N HIS A 52 53.70 65.14 51.16
CA HIS A 52 54.02 66.59 51.06
C HIS A 52 54.36 67.00 49.62
N ASP A 53 54.30 68.32 49.43
CA ASP A 53 54.22 69.10 48.21
C ASP A 53 55.36 68.99 47.19
N CYS A 54 54.98 69.38 45.97
CA CYS A 54 55.54 70.52 45.22
C CYS A 54 56.19 70.18 43.87
N ILE A 55 55.83 70.99 42.88
CA ILE A 55 56.56 71.24 41.61
C ILE A 55 56.44 70.15 40.52
N VAL A 56 55.32 70.03 39.79
CA VAL A 56 55.34 69.76 38.32
C VAL A 56 54.05 70.27 37.63
N GLY A 57 53.85 71.58 37.60
CA GLY A 57 52.74 72.24 36.89
C GLY A 57 52.90 72.35 35.37
N LYS A 58 53.86 71.64 34.75
CA LYS A 58 54.13 71.69 33.30
C LYS A 58 54.19 70.34 32.59
N MET A 59 54.02 69.22 33.30
CA MET A 59 53.95 67.86 32.72
C MET A 59 52.52 67.32 32.63
N ARG A 60 51.59 67.84 33.46
CA ARG A 60 50.15 67.52 33.43
C ARG A 60 49.40 67.99 32.19
N PHE A 61 50.04 68.78 31.32
CA PHE A 61 49.51 69.13 30.00
C PHE A 61 49.99 68.16 28.91
N PHE A 62 51.04 67.38 29.17
CA PHE A 62 51.47 66.27 28.32
C PHE A 62 50.83 64.95 28.79
N ASP A 63 50.80 64.67 30.10
CA ASP A 63 50.15 63.47 30.66
C ASP A 63 48.63 63.44 30.36
N ARG A 64 47.90 64.56 30.52
CA ARG A 64 46.48 64.63 30.10
C ARG A 64 46.29 64.42 28.61
N LYS A 65 47.24 64.88 27.80
CA LYS A 65 47.16 64.78 26.34
C LYS A 65 47.50 63.37 25.85
N GLU A 66 48.36 62.68 26.59
CA GLU A 66 48.73 61.27 26.37
C GLU A 66 47.65 60.32 26.91
N GLU A 67 47.02 60.68 28.02
CA GLU A 67 45.88 59.95 28.61
C GLU A 67 44.59 60.15 27.79
N GLU A 68 44.32 61.35 27.26
CA GLU A 68 43.26 61.59 26.27
C GLU A 68 43.54 60.88 24.94
N ALA A 69 44.81 60.80 24.51
CA ALA A 69 45.18 60.04 23.33
C ALA A 69 45.00 58.53 23.55
N ALA A 70 45.34 58.02 24.74
CA ALA A 70 45.14 56.62 25.10
C ALA A 70 43.64 56.27 25.26
N GLU A 71 42.83 57.14 25.84
CA GLU A 71 41.37 56.97 25.90
C GLU A 71 40.73 57.02 24.52
N ASN A 72 41.17 57.94 23.64
CA ASN A 72 40.68 57.98 22.27
C ASN A 72 41.08 56.72 21.48
N LEU A 73 42.31 56.22 21.67
CA LEU A 73 42.73 54.94 21.06
C LEU A 73 41.90 53.76 21.57
N LYS A 74 41.56 53.77 22.86
CA LYS A 74 40.71 52.74 23.49
C LYS A 74 39.28 52.80 22.96
N ARG A 75 38.70 53.99 22.85
CA ARG A 75 37.38 54.20 22.26
C ARG A 75 37.35 53.85 20.77
N GLU A 76 38.38 54.16 20.00
CA GLU A 76 38.50 53.74 18.61
C GLU A 76 38.64 52.22 18.48
N ALA A 77 39.42 51.57 19.34
CA ALA A 77 39.56 50.12 19.37
C ALA A 77 38.24 49.42 19.76
N GLU A 78 37.54 49.93 20.76
CA GLU A 78 36.22 49.44 21.18
C GLU A 78 35.15 49.66 20.09
N ALA A 79 35.17 50.83 19.43
CA ALA A 79 34.28 51.11 18.30
C ALA A 79 34.58 50.20 17.10
N ALA A 80 35.85 49.93 16.80
CA ALA A 80 36.25 49.01 15.75
C ALA A 80 35.82 47.56 16.06
N GLN A 81 36.01 47.11 17.31
CA GLN A 81 35.64 45.78 17.75
C GLN A 81 34.12 45.59 17.78
N ALA A 82 33.36 46.63 18.18
CA ALA A 82 31.91 46.65 18.10
C ALA A 82 31.42 46.54 16.65
N ASN A 83 32.04 47.28 15.73
CA ASN A 83 31.67 47.26 14.31
C ASN A 83 32.00 45.91 13.63
N GLU A 84 33.12 45.28 14.00
CA GLU A 84 33.47 43.94 13.54
C GLU A 84 32.50 42.87 14.08
N SER A 85 32.08 42.99 15.35
CA SER A 85 31.09 42.09 15.94
C SER A 85 29.71 42.21 15.26
N LEU A 86 29.32 43.43 14.84
CA LEU A 86 28.11 43.68 14.07
C LEU A 86 28.18 43.02 12.68
N ARG A 87 29.29 43.20 11.96
CA ARG A 87 29.51 42.55 10.66
C ARG A 87 29.43 41.02 10.75
N ARG A 88 30.10 40.42 11.73
CA ARG A 88 30.03 38.96 11.94
C ARG A 88 28.61 38.48 12.27
N LYS A 89 27.85 39.23 13.08
CA LYS A 89 26.44 38.91 13.36
C LYS A 89 25.58 39.00 12.11
N GLU A 90 25.85 39.97 11.25
CA GLU A 90 25.12 40.17 10.00
C GLU A 90 25.41 39.07 8.97
N GLU A 91 26.69 38.68 8.82
CA GLU A 91 27.11 37.53 7.99
C GLU A 91 26.50 36.21 8.47
N VAL A 92 26.47 35.96 9.78
CA VAL A 92 25.82 34.77 10.34
C VAL A 92 24.32 34.78 10.05
N ARG A 93 23.65 35.94 10.20
CA ARG A 93 22.21 36.06 9.90
C ARG A 93 21.92 35.81 8.43
N GLU A 94 22.74 36.33 7.52
CA GLU A 94 22.61 36.12 6.08
C GLU A 94 22.87 34.65 5.68
N SER A 95 23.88 34.01 6.30
CA SER A 95 24.15 32.57 6.13
C SER A 95 23.00 31.69 6.63
N GLU A 96 22.38 32.04 7.75
CA GLU A 96 21.22 31.32 8.28
C GLU A 96 19.98 31.51 7.41
N GLU A 97 19.77 32.72 6.89
CA GLU A 97 18.63 33.03 6.01
C GLU A 97 18.75 32.30 4.66
N THR A 98 19.94 32.27 4.06
CA THR A 98 20.21 31.52 2.82
C THR A 98 20.03 30.01 3.04
N ARG A 99 20.58 29.45 4.12
CA ARG A 99 20.39 28.03 4.47
C ARG A 99 18.92 27.69 4.78
N GLY A 100 18.18 28.62 5.36
CA GLY A 100 16.73 28.49 5.59
C GLY A 100 15.94 28.42 4.27
N LYS A 101 16.25 29.33 3.33
CA LYS A 101 15.64 29.36 2.00
C LYS A 101 15.96 28.10 1.18
N GLU A 102 17.21 27.63 1.20
CA GLU A 102 17.61 26.39 0.51
C GLU A 102 16.90 25.16 1.07
N LYS A 103 16.79 25.04 2.41
CA LYS A 103 16.04 23.94 3.03
C LYS A 103 14.55 23.97 2.70
N ALA A 104 13.94 25.16 2.68
CA ALA A 104 12.54 25.31 2.30
C ALA A 104 12.33 24.92 0.82
N ALA A 105 13.20 25.37 -0.08
CA ALA A 105 13.15 25.03 -1.50
C ALA A 105 13.37 23.51 -1.73
N ALA A 106 14.31 22.89 -1.02
CA ALA A 106 14.54 21.44 -1.09
C ALA A 106 13.35 20.64 -0.55
N ALA A 107 12.73 21.09 0.54
CA ALA A 107 11.53 20.45 1.09
C ALA A 107 10.34 20.56 0.13
N GLU A 108 10.15 21.73 -0.49
CA GLU A 108 9.09 21.93 -1.50
C GLU A 108 9.33 21.08 -2.75
N ALA A 109 10.58 21.00 -3.24
CA ALA A 109 10.94 20.14 -4.36
C ALA A 109 10.64 18.67 -4.06
N LYS A 110 10.98 18.19 -2.85
CA LYS A 110 10.69 16.82 -2.41
C LYS A 110 9.18 16.55 -2.33
N GLN A 111 8.40 17.50 -1.80
CA GLN A 111 6.94 17.37 -1.75
C GLN A 111 6.32 17.31 -3.16
N ARG A 112 6.84 18.10 -4.11
CA ARG A 112 6.38 18.07 -5.51
C ARG A 112 6.69 16.73 -6.18
N GLU A 113 7.88 16.19 -5.96
CA GLU A 113 8.28 14.87 -6.50
C GLU A 113 7.43 13.74 -5.90
N GLU A 114 7.21 13.74 -4.58
CA GLU A 114 6.35 12.76 -3.91
C GLU A 114 4.90 12.84 -4.41
N ALA A 115 4.37 14.05 -4.60
CA ALA A 115 3.03 14.26 -5.15
C ALA A 115 2.92 13.76 -6.61
N GLU A 116 3.96 13.96 -7.42
CA GLU A 116 4.00 13.46 -8.79
C GLU A 116 4.07 11.93 -8.84
N LEU A 117 4.94 11.31 -8.02
CA LEU A 117 5.02 9.87 -7.90
C LEU A 117 3.69 9.26 -7.43
N HIS A 118 3.04 9.88 -6.45
CA HIS A 118 1.72 9.46 -5.99
C HIS A 118 0.66 9.58 -7.09
N ARG A 119 0.66 10.68 -7.86
CA ARG A 119 -0.25 10.84 -9.01
C ARG A 119 -0.04 9.74 -10.05
N ARG A 120 1.21 9.46 -10.43
CA ARG A 120 1.55 8.39 -11.38
C ARG A 120 1.14 7.02 -10.87
N ALA A 121 1.30 6.73 -9.58
CA ALA A 121 0.88 5.47 -8.98
C ALA A 121 -0.65 5.30 -9.01
N LEU A 122 -1.41 6.37 -8.75
CA LEU A 122 -2.87 6.35 -8.85
C LEU A 122 -3.36 6.17 -10.28
N GLU A 123 -2.74 6.85 -11.25
CA GLU A 123 -3.07 6.70 -12.68
C GLU A 123 -2.79 5.27 -13.15
N ALA A 124 -1.63 4.70 -12.80
CA ALA A 124 -1.29 3.32 -13.15
C ALA A 124 -2.23 2.30 -12.49
N LYS A 125 -2.72 2.58 -11.27
CA LYS A 125 -3.72 1.74 -10.61
C LYS A 125 -5.05 1.78 -11.35
N ARG A 126 -5.54 2.97 -11.70
CA ARG A 126 -6.79 3.14 -12.47
C ARG A 126 -6.72 2.44 -13.82
N GLU A 127 -5.61 2.59 -14.54
CA GLU A 127 -5.45 1.93 -15.85
C GLU A 127 -5.50 0.40 -15.75
N ARG A 128 -4.96 -0.18 -14.67
CA ARG A 128 -5.03 -1.63 -14.43
C ARG A 128 -6.46 -2.07 -14.11
N GLU A 129 -7.16 -1.32 -13.25
CA GLU A 129 -8.56 -1.61 -12.89
C GLU A 129 -9.48 -1.49 -14.12
N ASP A 130 -9.29 -0.46 -14.95
CA ASP A 130 -10.06 -0.26 -16.18
C ASP A 130 -9.80 -1.38 -17.21
N ARG A 131 -8.55 -1.84 -17.33
CA ARG A 131 -8.17 -2.95 -18.21
C ARG A 131 -8.78 -4.27 -17.74
N GLU A 132 -8.69 -4.57 -16.45
CA GLU A 132 -9.28 -5.77 -15.86
C GLU A 132 -10.81 -5.75 -16.00
N ALA A 133 -11.45 -4.59 -15.81
CA ALA A 133 -12.88 -4.43 -16.01
C ALA A 133 -13.29 -4.67 -17.47
N LEU A 134 -12.51 -4.16 -18.43
CA LEU A 134 -12.76 -4.36 -19.86
C LEU A 134 -12.60 -5.85 -20.24
N GLU A 135 -11.55 -6.51 -19.76
CA GLU A 135 -11.31 -7.94 -20.00
C GLU A 135 -12.42 -8.80 -19.38
N ALA A 136 -12.85 -8.49 -18.15
CA ALA A 136 -13.94 -9.18 -17.48
C ALA A 136 -15.29 -8.97 -18.22
N GLN A 137 -15.53 -7.77 -18.76
CA GLN A 137 -16.72 -7.51 -19.57
C GLN A 137 -16.67 -8.27 -20.90
N ALA A 138 -15.54 -8.24 -21.60
CA ALA A 138 -15.35 -8.99 -22.83
C ALA A 138 -15.55 -10.51 -22.62
N ALA A 139 -15.05 -11.05 -21.51
CA ALA A 139 -15.26 -12.46 -21.15
C ALA A 139 -16.75 -12.78 -20.91
N ARG A 140 -17.49 -11.91 -20.20
CA ARG A 140 -18.94 -12.07 -19.98
C ARG A 140 -19.74 -11.99 -21.28
N ASP A 141 -19.35 -11.10 -22.19
CA ASP A 141 -20.00 -10.95 -23.48
C ASP A 141 -19.72 -12.15 -24.39
N ALA A 142 -18.49 -12.69 -24.36
CA ALA A 142 -18.14 -13.93 -25.05
C ALA A 142 -18.92 -15.13 -24.51
N ASP A 143 -19.01 -15.28 -23.18
CA ASP A 143 -19.80 -16.34 -22.55
C ASP A 143 -21.30 -16.21 -22.89
N ARG A 144 -21.83 -14.97 -22.94
CA ARG A 144 -23.22 -14.70 -23.36
C ARG A 144 -23.44 -15.09 -24.82
N ALA A 145 -22.53 -14.71 -25.72
CA ALA A 145 -22.62 -15.04 -27.14
C ALA A 145 -22.54 -16.56 -27.37
N PHE A 146 -21.63 -17.24 -26.67
CA PHE A 146 -21.53 -18.70 -26.67
C PHE A 146 -22.85 -19.35 -26.24
N MET A 147 -23.42 -18.94 -25.09
CA MET A 147 -24.70 -19.50 -24.63
C MET A 147 -25.86 -19.23 -25.59
N ALA A 148 -25.90 -18.06 -26.24
CA ALA A 148 -26.94 -17.70 -27.19
C ALA A 148 -26.88 -18.51 -28.50
N SER A 149 -25.70 -19.04 -28.85
CA SER A 149 -25.51 -19.86 -30.05
C SER A 149 -26.05 -21.29 -29.91
N ILE A 150 -26.30 -21.75 -28.69
CA ILE A 150 -26.64 -23.14 -28.38
C ILE A 150 -28.15 -23.27 -28.21
N LYS A 151 -28.76 -24.19 -28.97
CA LYS A 151 -30.17 -24.56 -28.82
C LYS A 151 -30.37 -25.23 -27.45
N LYS A 152 -31.37 -24.78 -26.69
CA LYS A 152 -31.70 -25.33 -25.38
C LYS A 152 -32.76 -26.42 -25.46
N GLY A 153 -32.79 -27.28 -24.45
CA GLY A 153 -33.74 -28.37 -24.31
C GLY A 153 -33.28 -29.68 -24.95
N PRO A 154 -34.19 -30.67 -25.03
CA PRO A 154 -33.87 -32.05 -25.40
C PRO A 154 -33.18 -32.18 -26.76
N ASP A 155 -33.68 -31.47 -27.78
CA ASP A 155 -33.07 -31.47 -29.10
C ASP A 155 -31.67 -30.88 -29.10
N GLY A 156 -31.46 -29.81 -28.33
CA GLY A 156 -30.15 -29.18 -28.19
C GLY A 156 -29.14 -30.15 -27.61
N VAL A 157 -29.53 -30.90 -26.57
CA VAL A 157 -28.68 -31.94 -25.97
C VAL A 157 -28.32 -33.00 -27.00
N ARG A 158 -29.29 -33.49 -27.80
CA ARG A 158 -29.04 -34.46 -28.89
C ARG A 158 -28.08 -33.91 -29.94
N ASP A 159 -28.27 -32.66 -30.37
CA ASP A 159 -27.40 -31.99 -31.35
C ASP A 159 -25.95 -31.92 -30.82
N GLN A 160 -25.76 -31.58 -29.53
CA GLN A 160 -24.43 -31.50 -28.94
C GLN A 160 -23.79 -32.87 -28.72
N LEU A 161 -24.57 -33.92 -28.36
CA LEU A 161 -24.06 -35.28 -28.27
C LEU A 161 -23.67 -35.83 -29.65
N PHE A 162 -24.39 -35.46 -30.71
CA PHE A 162 -23.99 -35.76 -32.08
C PHE A 162 -22.66 -35.11 -32.44
N MET A 163 -22.47 -33.82 -32.11
CA MET A 163 -21.19 -33.12 -32.30
C MET A 163 -20.06 -33.75 -31.47
N LEU A 164 -20.36 -34.19 -30.24
CA LEU A 164 -19.42 -34.89 -29.38
C LEU A 164 -18.95 -36.20 -30.01
N ARG A 165 -19.88 -36.98 -30.56
CA ARG A 165 -19.58 -38.21 -31.26
C ARG A 165 -18.74 -37.97 -32.52
N ASP A 166 -19.08 -36.97 -33.32
CA ASP A 166 -18.34 -36.62 -34.53
C ASP A 166 -16.91 -36.13 -34.19
N GLY A 167 -16.79 -35.24 -33.22
CA GLY A 167 -15.51 -34.72 -32.74
C GLY A 167 -14.60 -35.75 -32.07
N THR A 168 -15.15 -36.90 -31.67
CA THR A 168 -14.41 -38.04 -31.10
C THR A 168 -14.37 -39.25 -32.04
N ALA A 169 -14.76 -39.10 -33.31
CA ALA A 169 -14.82 -40.21 -34.26
C ALA A 169 -13.47 -40.94 -34.45
N SER A 170 -12.35 -40.25 -34.25
CA SER A 170 -11.00 -40.83 -34.31
C SER A 170 -10.59 -41.60 -33.05
N ASP A 171 -11.23 -41.35 -31.91
CA ASP A 171 -10.94 -41.99 -30.62
C ASP A 171 -12.24 -42.43 -29.92
N PRO A 172 -12.73 -43.64 -30.19
CA PRO A 172 -13.93 -44.18 -29.55
C PRO A 172 -13.83 -44.29 -28.03
N LYS A 173 -12.61 -44.39 -27.47
CA LYS A 173 -12.42 -44.42 -26.01
C LYS A 173 -12.68 -43.04 -25.42
N ALA A 174 -12.23 -41.97 -26.09
CA ALA A 174 -12.55 -40.61 -25.68
C ALA A 174 -14.06 -40.35 -25.65
N TYR A 175 -14.80 -40.83 -26.66
CA TYR A 175 -16.27 -40.75 -26.67
C TYR A 175 -16.89 -41.44 -25.45
N SER A 176 -16.51 -42.70 -25.20
CA SER A 176 -17.03 -43.48 -24.08
C SER A 176 -16.70 -42.84 -22.72
N THR A 177 -15.49 -42.30 -22.55
CA THR A 177 -15.10 -41.55 -21.35
C THR A 177 -15.95 -40.28 -21.19
N ALA A 178 -16.12 -39.49 -22.25
CA ALA A 178 -16.89 -38.26 -22.21
C ALA A 178 -18.36 -38.50 -21.85
N ILE A 179 -18.99 -39.46 -22.51
CA ILE A 179 -20.36 -39.87 -22.23
C ILE A 179 -20.50 -40.42 -20.81
N GLY A 180 -19.58 -41.27 -20.37
CA GLY A 180 -19.60 -41.81 -19.00
C GLY A 180 -19.43 -40.73 -17.93
N ALA A 181 -18.60 -39.71 -18.19
CA ALA A 181 -18.44 -38.55 -17.32
C ALA A 181 -19.71 -37.68 -17.30
N LEU A 182 -20.32 -37.41 -18.45
CA LEU A 182 -21.60 -36.70 -18.56
C LEU A 182 -22.70 -37.45 -17.78
N HIS A 183 -22.86 -38.75 -18.01
CA HIS A 183 -23.81 -39.59 -17.26
C HIS A 183 -23.56 -39.50 -15.75
N THR A 184 -22.30 -39.60 -15.31
CA THR A 184 -21.95 -39.50 -13.89
C THR A 184 -22.38 -38.15 -13.29
N ILE A 185 -22.14 -37.05 -13.99
CA ILE A 185 -22.52 -35.71 -13.51
C ILE A 185 -24.05 -35.57 -13.44
N PHE A 186 -24.76 -35.89 -14.53
CA PHE A 186 -26.21 -35.74 -14.57
C PHE A 186 -26.93 -36.69 -13.60
N SER A 187 -26.44 -37.93 -13.43
CA SER A 187 -26.98 -38.88 -12.46
C SER A 187 -26.84 -38.41 -11.02
N GLN A 188 -25.70 -37.80 -10.65
CA GLN A 188 -25.51 -37.20 -9.32
C GLN A 188 -26.47 -36.04 -9.06
N ILE A 189 -26.69 -35.18 -10.05
CA ILE A 189 -27.62 -34.05 -9.93
C ILE A 189 -29.07 -34.56 -9.83
N ALA A 190 -29.44 -35.56 -10.64
CA ALA A 190 -30.78 -36.15 -10.60
C ALA A 190 -31.07 -36.87 -9.27
N ALA A 191 -30.06 -37.52 -8.68
CA ALA A 191 -30.18 -38.20 -7.38
C ALA A 191 -30.23 -37.24 -6.19
N HIS A 192 -29.54 -36.09 -6.29
CA HIS A 192 -29.40 -35.11 -5.21
C HIS A 192 -29.56 -33.67 -5.73
N PRO A 193 -30.76 -33.27 -6.21
CA PRO A 193 -30.99 -31.96 -6.82
C PRO A 193 -30.72 -30.79 -5.87
N GLU A 194 -30.95 -30.97 -4.57
CA GLU A 194 -30.71 -29.99 -3.51
C GLU A 194 -29.21 -29.68 -3.31
N GLU A 195 -28.32 -30.61 -3.67
CA GLU A 195 -26.89 -30.46 -3.42
C GLU A 195 -26.20 -29.58 -4.47
N ILE A 196 -25.97 -28.31 -4.09
CA ILE A 196 -25.30 -27.28 -4.92
C ILE A 196 -23.96 -27.75 -5.49
N LYS A 197 -23.21 -28.59 -4.75
CA LYS A 197 -21.89 -29.07 -5.16
C LYS A 197 -21.91 -29.87 -6.47
N PHE A 198 -22.99 -30.59 -6.74
CA PHE A 198 -23.15 -31.36 -7.99
C PHE A 198 -23.62 -30.49 -9.14
N ARG A 199 -24.34 -29.40 -8.85
CA ARG A 199 -24.84 -28.43 -9.83
C ARG A 199 -23.79 -27.39 -10.25
N ARG A 200 -22.63 -27.37 -9.59
CA ARG A 200 -21.48 -26.52 -9.90
C ARG A 200 -20.39 -27.36 -10.58
N ILE A 201 -20.24 -27.21 -11.89
CA ILE A 201 -19.18 -27.85 -12.66
C ILE A 201 -18.13 -26.80 -13.02
N ARG A 202 -16.93 -26.94 -12.46
CA ARG A 202 -15.79 -26.05 -12.72
C ARG A 202 -15.23 -26.27 -14.14
N ARG A 203 -15.13 -25.19 -14.93
CA ARG A 203 -14.58 -25.25 -16.30
C ARG A 203 -13.08 -25.53 -16.32
N ASP A 204 -12.37 -25.07 -15.30
CA ASP A 204 -10.93 -25.19 -15.14
C ASP A 204 -10.49 -26.52 -14.50
N HIS A 205 -11.44 -27.39 -14.15
CA HIS A 205 -11.12 -28.64 -13.46
C HIS A 205 -10.40 -29.60 -14.43
N PRO A 206 -9.17 -30.06 -14.13
CA PRO A 206 -8.36 -30.83 -15.08
C PRO A 206 -9.06 -32.08 -15.62
N LYS A 207 -9.73 -32.83 -14.74
CA LYS A 207 -10.48 -34.02 -15.14
C LYS A 207 -11.70 -33.69 -15.99
N PHE A 208 -12.35 -32.55 -15.73
CA PHE A 208 -13.48 -32.13 -16.56
C PHE A 208 -12.98 -31.78 -17.95
N GLU A 209 -11.87 -31.03 -18.06
CA GLU A 209 -11.29 -30.63 -19.33
C GLU A 209 -10.80 -31.84 -20.14
N GLU A 210 -10.16 -32.80 -19.48
CA GLU A 210 -9.68 -34.04 -20.10
C GLU A 210 -10.84 -34.93 -20.59
N ASP A 211 -11.84 -35.16 -19.74
CA ASP A 211 -12.91 -36.12 -20.02
C ASP A 211 -13.97 -35.54 -20.96
N VAL A 212 -14.32 -34.25 -20.84
CA VAL A 212 -15.47 -33.64 -21.53
C VAL A 212 -15.12 -32.30 -22.19
N GLY A 213 -14.45 -31.41 -21.46
CA GLY A 213 -14.33 -29.99 -21.80
C GLY A 213 -13.52 -29.70 -23.07
N ARG A 214 -12.57 -30.57 -23.43
CA ARG A 214 -11.77 -30.44 -24.66
C ARG A 214 -12.49 -30.87 -25.94
N HIS A 215 -13.61 -31.59 -25.82
CA HIS A 215 -14.32 -32.16 -26.96
C HIS A 215 -15.45 -31.23 -27.41
N SER A 216 -15.60 -31.05 -28.73
CA SER A 216 -16.70 -30.26 -29.29
C SER A 216 -18.04 -30.88 -28.89
N GLY A 217 -19.01 -30.07 -28.45
CA GLY A 217 -20.28 -30.56 -27.93
C GLY A 217 -20.25 -30.89 -26.43
N GLY A 218 -19.08 -31.18 -25.85
CA GLY A 218 -18.98 -31.58 -24.44
C GLY A 218 -19.38 -30.48 -23.45
N ARG A 219 -18.93 -29.24 -23.68
CA ARG A 219 -19.30 -28.07 -22.87
C ARG A 219 -20.72 -27.61 -23.18
N GLU A 220 -21.08 -27.71 -24.44
CA GLU A 220 -22.33 -27.24 -25.01
C GLU A 220 -23.52 -28.06 -24.50
N VAL A 221 -23.34 -29.36 -24.20
CA VAL A 221 -24.37 -30.22 -23.56
C VAL A 221 -24.90 -29.58 -22.28
N PHE A 222 -24.04 -29.01 -21.43
CA PHE A 222 -24.49 -28.34 -20.20
C PHE A 222 -25.35 -27.12 -20.50
N VAL A 223 -24.95 -26.29 -21.45
CA VAL A 223 -25.73 -25.12 -21.85
C VAL A 223 -27.08 -25.54 -22.46
N ALA A 224 -27.07 -26.57 -23.30
CA ALA A 224 -28.28 -27.14 -23.89
C ALA A 224 -29.23 -27.68 -22.82
N ALA A 225 -28.70 -28.32 -21.77
CA ALA A 225 -29.45 -28.78 -20.61
C ALA A 225 -29.90 -27.66 -19.64
N GLY A 226 -29.57 -26.40 -19.93
CA GLY A 226 -30.04 -25.23 -19.17
C GLY A 226 -29.05 -24.68 -18.13
N PHE A 227 -27.82 -25.18 -18.07
CA PHE A 227 -26.78 -24.60 -17.22
C PHE A 227 -26.36 -23.23 -17.74
N LYS A 228 -25.99 -22.34 -16.83
CA LYS A 228 -25.47 -21.01 -17.13
C LYS A 228 -23.97 -20.95 -16.84
N LEU A 229 -23.27 -20.10 -17.58
CA LEU A 229 -21.88 -19.75 -17.29
C LEU A 229 -21.87 -18.66 -16.23
N GLU A 230 -21.38 -19.00 -15.04
CA GLU A 230 -21.26 -18.07 -13.92
C GLU A 230 -19.87 -18.17 -13.27
N THR A 231 -19.35 -17.04 -12.78
CA THR A 231 -18.11 -16.99 -12.02
C THR A 231 -18.43 -17.10 -10.54
N LEU A 232 -18.26 -18.29 -9.97
CA LEU A 232 -18.47 -18.57 -8.54
C LEU A 232 -17.13 -18.59 -7.83
N ASP A 233 -16.96 -17.74 -6.81
CA ASP A 233 -15.70 -17.58 -6.05
C ASP A 233 -14.48 -17.24 -6.93
N GLY A 234 -14.69 -16.47 -8.00
CA GLY A 234 -13.63 -16.16 -8.98
C GLY A 234 -13.32 -17.29 -9.97
N VAL A 235 -14.05 -18.41 -9.92
CA VAL A 235 -13.84 -19.57 -10.80
C VAL A 235 -15.00 -19.69 -11.79
N PRO A 236 -14.75 -19.73 -13.10
CA PRO A 236 -15.80 -19.88 -14.10
C PRO A 236 -16.36 -21.31 -14.09
N CYS A 237 -17.67 -21.44 -13.90
CA CYS A 237 -18.38 -22.69 -13.72
C CYS A 237 -19.62 -22.76 -14.63
N PHE A 238 -19.98 -23.97 -15.05
CA PHE A 238 -21.37 -24.26 -15.44
C PHE A 238 -22.18 -24.44 -14.16
N PHE A 239 -23.22 -23.64 -14.00
CA PHE A 239 -24.07 -23.64 -12.82
C PHE A 239 -25.54 -23.78 -13.20
N SER A 240 -26.21 -24.71 -12.54
CA SER A 240 -27.66 -24.90 -12.65
C SER A 240 -28.36 -24.36 -11.41
N LYS A 241 -28.91 -23.15 -11.54
CA LYS A 241 -29.62 -22.48 -10.44
C LYS A 241 -31.00 -23.11 -10.26
N GLU A 242 -31.22 -23.67 -9.09
CA GLU A 242 -32.53 -24.19 -8.68
C GLU A 242 -33.50 -23.03 -8.48
N PRO A 243 -34.70 -23.10 -9.08
CA PRO A 243 -35.80 -22.18 -8.80
C PRO A 243 -36.22 -22.26 -7.33
N ASP A 244 -36.68 -21.13 -6.78
CA ASP A 244 -37.12 -21.09 -5.39
C ASP A 244 -38.42 -21.88 -5.24
N ILE A 245 -38.33 -23.05 -4.62
CA ILE A 245 -39.44 -24.01 -4.50
C ILE A 245 -40.65 -23.41 -3.75
N GLU A 246 -40.43 -22.47 -2.83
CA GLU A 246 -41.52 -21.85 -2.06
C GLU A 246 -42.37 -20.90 -2.93
N HIS A 247 -41.77 -20.34 -3.99
CA HIS A 247 -42.37 -19.29 -4.79
C HIS A 247 -42.63 -19.70 -6.25
N ASP A 248 -42.01 -20.79 -6.73
CA ASP A 248 -42.05 -21.25 -8.12
C ASP A 248 -41.89 -22.78 -8.23
N MET A 249 -42.92 -23.51 -7.80
CA MET A 249 -42.99 -24.98 -7.91
C MET A 249 -42.94 -25.45 -9.37
N ASP A 250 -43.62 -24.75 -10.28
CA ASP A 250 -43.66 -25.10 -11.71
C ASP A 250 -42.27 -24.96 -12.34
N GLY A 251 -41.57 -23.85 -12.06
CA GLY A 251 -40.20 -23.66 -12.51
C GLY A 251 -39.25 -24.73 -11.96
N TRP A 252 -39.41 -25.13 -10.68
CA TRP A 252 -38.62 -26.22 -10.11
C TRP A 252 -38.85 -27.54 -10.84
N SER A 253 -40.11 -27.89 -11.13
CA SER A 253 -40.47 -29.10 -11.87
C SER A 253 -39.91 -29.08 -13.30
N GLU A 254 -40.07 -27.98 -14.02
CA GLU A 254 -39.52 -27.82 -15.38
C GLU A 254 -37.99 -27.94 -15.40
N TRP A 255 -37.32 -27.33 -14.42
CA TRP A 255 -35.88 -27.43 -14.26
C TRP A 255 -35.43 -28.87 -14.01
N PHE A 256 -36.08 -29.57 -13.07
CA PHE A 256 -35.71 -30.93 -12.72
C PHE A 256 -36.02 -31.93 -13.85
N ASP A 257 -37.14 -31.75 -14.54
CA ASP A 257 -37.51 -32.55 -15.70
C ASP A 257 -36.52 -32.35 -16.86
N ALA A 258 -36.02 -31.12 -17.07
CA ALA A 258 -34.98 -30.88 -18.06
C ALA A 258 -33.68 -31.65 -17.76
N ILE A 259 -33.28 -31.75 -16.48
CA ILE A 259 -32.13 -32.57 -16.05
C ILE A 259 -32.37 -34.05 -16.30
N LYS A 260 -33.56 -34.57 -15.95
CA LYS A 260 -33.92 -35.98 -16.18
C LYS A 260 -33.95 -36.33 -17.66
N ILE A 261 -34.60 -35.51 -18.48
CA ILE A 261 -34.65 -35.73 -19.93
C ILE A 261 -33.24 -35.70 -20.52
N SER A 262 -32.38 -34.80 -20.05
CA SER A 262 -30.97 -34.77 -20.48
C SER A 262 -30.23 -36.05 -20.10
N LEU A 263 -30.44 -36.57 -18.88
CA LEU A 263 -29.87 -37.84 -18.43
C LEU A 263 -30.37 -39.02 -19.27
N GLU A 264 -31.68 -39.12 -19.52
CA GLU A 264 -32.28 -40.16 -20.36
C GLU A 264 -31.67 -40.17 -21.76
N ILE A 265 -31.49 -38.99 -22.36
CA ILE A 265 -30.85 -38.86 -23.69
C ILE A 265 -29.39 -39.33 -23.65
N ILE A 266 -28.65 -39.02 -22.59
CA ILE A 266 -27.27 -39.48 -22.42
C ILE A 266 -27.23 -41.01 -22.27
N GLU A 267 -28.15 -41.59 -21.50
CA GLU A 267 -28.29 -43.04 -21.35
C GLU A 267 -28.66 -43.73 -22.67
N GLU A 268 -29.54 -43.12 -23.48
CA GLU A 268 -29.86 -43.59 -24.84
C GLU A 268 -28.63 -43.61 -25.74
N GLU A 269 -27.78 -42.58 -25.68
CA GLU A 269 -26.52 -42.53 -26.44
C GLU A 269 -25.46 -43.51 -25.92
N MET A 270 -25.46 -43.87 -24.63
CA MET A 270 -24.59 -44.91 -24.08
C MET A 270 -24.89 -46.31 -24.62
N MET A 271 -26.15 -46.55 -25.03
CA MET A 271 -26.60 -47.85 -25.52
C MET A 271 -26.39 -48.06 -27.03
N LYS A 272 -25.95 -47.02 -27.77
CA LYS A 272 -25.70 -47.05 -29.22
C LYS A 272 -24.26 -47.42 -29.56
#